data_AF-A0A835ERL9-F1
#
_entry.id   AF-A0A835ERL9-F1
#
_cell.length_a   1.000
_cell.length_b   1.000
_cell.length_c   1.000
_cell.angle_alpha   90.00
_cell.angle_beta   90.00
_cell.angle_gamma   90.00
#
_symmetry.space_group_name_H-M   'P 1'
#
loop_
_entity.id
_entity.type
_entity.pdbx_description
1 polymer ?
#
loop_
_entity_poly.entity_id
_entity_poly.type
_entity_poly.pdbx_seq_one_letter_code
_entity_poly.pdbx_strand_id
1 'polypeptide(L)'
;MDMLGSSLWDVWNSAGQAMSSHMVVCIAVEAISILEKLHSKGFVHGDVKPENFLLGQPGSPDEKKLFLIDLGLASRWTEAASGRHVQYDQRPDNFRGTIRYASVHAHLGRTGSRRDDLESLAYTLIFLIKGKLPWQGYQADNKSFLVCKKKMATSPEMLCCFCPAPFKDFLEMVTNMKFDEEPNYPKLISLFDGLIEGPASRPIRIDGALKVGKKRGRTLANLEDDEQPKKKVRSGSPATQWISVYNGRRPMKQRYHYNVADSRLHQHIEKGYQDGLYISCVASSENFWALIMDAGTGFCSQVYELSQVFLHKEWIMEQWENNYYITAIAGATNGSSLVVMSKGTPYTQQSYKVSESFPYKWINKKWREGFHVTSMATAGNCLGVVMSRNSGYSTQAVELDFLYPSEGIHRRWETGYRITSTAATPDQAAFILSIPKRKPMDETQETLRTSAFPSSHVKEKWVKNLYISSICYGRSVC
;
A
#
# COMPACT_ATOMS: atom_id res chain seq x y z
N MET A 1 23.93 29.57 -4.49
CA MET A 1 24.31 28.39 -3.69
C MET A 1 25.82 28.30 -3.70
N ASP A 2 26.41 27.80 -2.62
CA ASP A 2 27.85 27.54 -2.57
C ASP A 2 28.23 26.49 -3.62
N MET A 3 29.41 26.65 -4.22
CA MET A 3 29.94 25.66 -5.14
C MET A 3 30.49 24.48 -4.32
N LEU A 4 30.03 23.27 -4.61
CA LEU A 4 30.43 22.03 -3.92
C LEU A 4 31.34 21.19 -4.82
N GLY A 5 31.89 20.10 -4.25
CA GLY A 5 32.66 19.10 -4.98
C GLY A 5 31.78 18.07 -5.70
N SER A 6 32.39 16.94 -6.06
CA SER A 6 31.74 15.84 -6.78
C SER A 6 30.57 15.21 -6.00
N SER A 7 29.54 14.76 -6.73
CA SER A 7 28.47 13.96 -6.14
C SER A 7 28.96 12.54 -5.83
N LEU A 8 28.25 11.81 -4.96
CA LEU A 8 28.56 10.39 -4.73
C LEU A 8 28.39 9.56 -6.01
N TRP A 9 27.52 9.98 -6.94
CA TRP A 9 27.42 9.35 -8.25
C TRP A 9 28.70 9.50 -9.07
N ASP A 10 29.29 10.69 -9.09
CA ASP A 10 30.53 10.96 -9.81
C ASP A 10 31.70 10.17 -9.20
N VAL A 11 31.81 10.21 -7.86
CA VAL A 11 32.84 9.45 -7.14
C VAL A 11 32.70 7.94 -7.40
N TRP A 12 31.47 7.40 -7.38
CA TRP A 12 31.22 5.99 -7.66
C TRP A 12 31.60 5.60 -9.10
N ASN A 13 31.30 6.45 -10.09
CA ASN A 13 31.71 6.20 -11.47
C ASN A 13 33.23 6.25 -11.66
N SER A 14 33.89 7.25 -11.07
CA SER A 14 35.35 7.37 -11.13
C SER A 14 36.07 6.23 -10.41
N ALA A 15 35.44 5.61 -9.41
CA ALA A 15 35.97 4.45 -8.68
C ALA A 15 35.73 3.09 -9.37
N GLY A 16 35.32 3.09 -10.64
CA GLY A 16 35.07 1.84 -11.38
C GLY A 16 33.74 1.16 -11.01
N GLN A 17 32.73 1.95 -10.63
CA GLN A 17 31.36 1.49 -10.36
C GLN A 17 31.21 0.57 -9.13
N ALA A 18 32.08 0.75 -8.15
CA ALA A 18 31.95 0.16 -6.83
C ALA A 18 32.63 1.07 -5.79
N MET A 19 32.07 1.14 -4.58
CA MET A 19 32.72 1.79 -3.44
C MET A 19 33.07 0.76 -2.36
N SER A 20 34.17 1.01 -1.66
CA SER A 20 34.57 0.17 -0.53
C SER A 20 33.54 0.26 0.61
N SER A 21 33.37 -0.85 1.34
CA SER A 21 32.45 -0.87 2.49
C SER A 21 32.78 0.20 3.53
N HIS A 22 34.08 0.48 3.75
CA HIS A 22 34.53 1.52 4.68
C HIS A 22 34.05 2.93 4.26
N MET A 23 34.13 3.26 2.97
CA MET A 23 33.61 4.53 2.47
C MET A 23 32.10 4.63 2.63
N VAL A 24 31.36 3.57 2.26
CA VAL A 24 29.90 3.57 2.34
C VAL A 24 29.40 3.59 3.79
N VAL A 25 30.13 3.00 4.74
CA VAL A 25 29.87 3.14 6.18
C VAL A 25 29.96 4.60 6.63
N CYS A 26 31.00 5.32 6.24
CA CYS A 26 31.13 6.74 6.59
C CYS A 26 30.03 7.60 5.93
N ILE A 27 29.66 7.28 4.68
CA ILE A 27 28.50 7.90 3.99
C ILE A 27 27.22 7.65 4.78
N ALA A 28 26.95 6.41 5.20
CA ALA A 28 25.74 6.05 5.94
C ALA A 28 25.59 6.87 7.22
N VAL A 29 26.65 6.93 8.03
CA VAL A 29 26.66 7.65 9.30
C VAL A 29 26.37 9.14 9.11
N GLU A 30 27.05 9.80 8.17
CA GLU A 30 26.83 11.24 7.95
C GLU A 30 25.49 11.52 7.25
N ALA A 31 25.08 10.69 6.29
CA ALA A 31 23.79 10.85 5.60
C ALA A 31 22.59 10.69 6.55
N ILE A 32 22.63 9.75 7.50
CA ILE A 32 21.59 9.62 8.53
C ILE A 32 21.52 10.89 9.40
N SER A 33 22.68 11.43 9.80
CA SER A 33 22.79 12.69 10.56
C SER A 33 22.27 13.91 9.77
N ILE A 34 22.52 13.97 8.45
CA ILE A 34 21.99 15.02 7.59
C ILE A 34 20.46 14.92 7.49
N LEU A 35 19.92 13.72 7.26
CA LEU A 35 18.47 13.49 7.20
C LEU A 35 17.81 13.79 8.55
N GLU A 36 18.41 13.41 9.69
CA GLU A 36 17.91 13.79 11.02
C GLU A 36 17.77 15.31 11.15
N LYS A 37 18.77 16.07 10.71
CA LYS A 37 18.72 17.54 10.74
C LYS A 37 17.59 18.09 9.86
N LEU A 38 17.43 17.56 8.64
CA LEU A 38 16.34 17.96 7.74
C LEU A 38 14.97 17.64 8.36
N HIS A 39 14.82 16.41 8.88
CA HIS A 39 13.61 15.95 9.53
C HIS A 39 13.27 16.79 10.76
N SER A 40 14.26 17.21 11.56
CA SER A 40 14.06 18.10 12.70
C SER A 40 13.51 19.49 12.34
N LYS A 41 13.61 19.89 11.06
CA LYS A 41 13.01 21.12 10.52
C LYS A 41 11.60 20.91 9.98
N GLY A 42 11.04 19.70 10.10
CA GLY A 42 9.68 19.37 9.67
C GLY A 42 9.55 18.98 8.19
N PHE A 43 10.67 18.70 7.52
CA PHE A 43 10.72 18.35 6.09
C PHE A 43 11.29 16.96 5.87
N VAL A 44 10.80 16.28 4.83
CA VAL A 44 11.43 15.11 4.20
C VAL A 44 11.94 15.54 2.84
N HIS A 45 13.03 14.93 2.40
CA HIS A 45 13.72 15.21 1.14
C HIS A 45 12.93 14.71 -0.07
N GLY A 46 12.46 13.46 -0.05
CA GLY A 46 11.65 12.87 -1.13
C GLY A 46 12.42 12.41 -2.37
N ASP A 47 13.71 12.71 -2.48
CA ASP A 47 14.59 12.28 -3.59
C ASP A 47 16.01 11.93 -3.14
N VAL A 48 16.13 11.07 -2.13
CA VAL A 48 17.42 10.59 -1.61
C VAL A 48 18.07 9.66 -2.63
N LYS A 49 19.23 10.06 -3.15
CA LYS A 49 19.98 9.35 -4.20
C LYS A 49 21.45 9.81 -4.24
N PRO A 50 22.39 9.03 -4.84
CA PRO A 50 23.81 9.40 -4.89
C PRO A 50 24.09 10.79 -5.48
N GLU A 51 23.32 11.20 -6.47
CA GLU A 51 23.48 12.48 -7.19
C GLU A 51 23.21 13.70 -6.29
N ASN A 52 22.37 13.55 -5.26
CA ASN A 52 22.00 14.65 -4.36
C ASN A 52 22.89 14.75 -3.11
N PHE A 53 23.86 13.85 -2.97
CA PHE A 53 24.88 13.93 -1.93
C PHE A 53 26.22 14.34 -2.53
N LEU A 54 26.76 15.48 -2.10
CA LEU A 54 28.00 16.04 -2.64
C LEU A 54 29.06 16.16 -1.55
N LEU A 55 30.31 15.95 -1.94
CA LEU A 55 31.47 16.27 -1.10
C LEU A 55 31.75 17.78 -1.12
N GLY A 56 32.50 18.28 -0.14
CA GLY A 56 33.01 19.64 -0.20
C GLY A 56 34.03 19.83 -1.31
N GLN A 57 34.39 21.08 -1.60
CA GLN A 57 35.37 21.36 -2.64
C GLN A 57 36.74 20.76 -2.29
N PRO A 58 37.42 20.12 -3.26
CA PRO A 58 38.79 19.64 -3.08
C PRO A 58 39.73 20.75 -2.60
N GLY A 59 40.60 20.46 -1.63
CA GLY A 59 41.53 21.44 -1.05
C GLY A 59 40.90 22.43 -0.07
N SER A 60 39.59 22.36 0.16
CA SER A 60 38.91 23.17 1.18
C SER A 60 38.91 22.48 2.56
N PRO A 61 38.74 23.23 3.67
CA PRO A 61 38.57 22.65 5.00
C PRO A 61 37.37 21.70 5.11
N ASP A 62 36.42 21.78 4.17
CA ASP A 62 35.21 20.99 4.12
C ASP A 62 35.25 19.88 3.04
N GLU A 63 36.40 19.61 2.41
CA GLU A 63 36.55 18.58 1.35
C GLU A 63 35.95 17.22 1.75
N LYS A 64 36.17 16.77 2.99
CA LYS A 64 35.65 15.51 3.52
C LYS A 64 34.22 15.59 4.06
N LYS A 65 33.54 16.74 3.95
CA LYS A 65 32.19 16.93 4.48
C LYS A 65 31.17 16.55 3.42
N LEU A 66 30.12 15.84 3.84
CA LEU A 66 29.01 15.47 2.99
C LEU A 66 27.89 16.51 3.10
N PHE A 67 27.30 16.86 1.97
CA PHE A 67 26.20 17.82 1.85
C PHE A 67 25.02 17.15 1.12
N LEU A 68 23.80 17.52 1.50
CA LEU A 68 22.57 17.16 0.80
C LEU A 68 22.05 18.39 0.06
N ILE A 69 21.77 18.24 -1.24
CA ILE A 69 21.27 19.30 -2.12
C ILE A 69 19.91 18.91 -2.74
N ASP A 70 19.34 19.83 -3.53
CA ASP A 70 18.12 19.63 -4.30
C ASP A 70 16.87 19.32 -3.46
N LEU A 71 16.39 20.36 -2.77
CA LEU A 71 15.13 20.31 -2.02
C LEU A 71 13.89 20.52 -2.92
N GLY A 72 14.00 20.35 -4.25
CA GLY A 72 12.89 20.60 -5.19
C GLY A 72 11.69 19.66 -5.00
N LEU A 73 11.92 18.49 -4.42
CA LEU A 73 10.88 17.51 -4.05
C LEU A 73 10.61 17.45 -2.55
N ALA A 74 11.26 18.31 -1.76
CA ALA A 74 11.08 18.31 -0.32
C ALA A 74 9.63 18.66 0.03
N SER A 75 9.09 17.94 1.02
CA SER A 75 7.72 18.12 1.48
C SER A 75 7.67 18.08 2.99
N ARG A 76 6.58 18.60 3.56
CA ARG A 76 6.43 18.68 5.01
C ARG A 76 5.86 17.38 5.56
N TRP A 77 6.50 16.82 6.58
CA TRP A 77 5.97 15.69 7.34
C TRP A 77 5.26 16.14 8.63
N THR A 78 5.46 17.39 9.04
CA THR A 78 4.71 18.04 10.13
C THR A 78 3.84 19.20 9.62
N GLU A 79 2.70 19.43 10.25
CA GLU A 79 1.88 20.63 10.07
C GLU A 79 2.56 21.89 10.65
N ALA A 80 2.34 23.08 10.05
CA ALA A 80 3.01 24.33 10.49
C ALA A 80 2.51 24.82 11.84
N ALA A 81 1.19 24.80 12.01
CA ALA A 81 0.56 25.39 13.17
C ALA A 81 0.70 24.50 14.41
N SER A 82 0.56 23.18 14.24
CA SER A 82 0.41 22.24 15.35
C SER A 82 1.69 21.45 15.67
N GLY A 83 2.64 21.39 14.74
CA GLY A 83 3.79 20.47 14.82
C GLY A 83 3.43 18.99 14.75
N ARG A 84 2.14 18.65 14.55
CA ARG A 84 1.66 17.27 14.44
C ARG A 84 2.07 16.66 13.12
N HIS A 85 2.17 15.34 13.09
CA HIS A 85 2.40 14.60 11.85
C HIS A 85 1.28 14.88 10.83
N VAL A 86 1.64 15.04 9.57
CA VAL A 86 0.66 15.21 8.48
C VAL A 86 -0.25 14.00 8.37
N GLN A 87 -1.49 14.23 7.94
CA GLN A 87 -2.45 13.15 7.73
C GLN A 87 -2.00 12.20 6.61
N TYR A 88 -2.27 10.91 6.83
CA TYR A 88 -2.05 9.88 5.83
C TYR A 88 -3.04 10.03 4.67
N ASP A 89 -2.53 9.95 3.45
CA ASP A 89 -3.31 9.87 2.23
C ASP A 89 -2.59 8.95 1.22
N GLN A 90 -3.33 8.46 0.23
CA GLN A 90 -2.78 7.68 -0.87
C GLN A 90 -3.33 8.19 -2.20
N ARG A 91 -2.42 8.62 -3.08
CA ARG A 91 -2.70 9.12 -4.43
C ARG A 91 -1.84 8.33 -5.43
N PRO A 92 -2.34 7.19 -5.94
CA PRO A 92 -1.55 6.27 -6.77
C PRO A 92 -0.94 6.87 -8.03
N ASP A 93 -1.46 8.00 -8.53
CA ASP A 93 -0.96 8.71 -9.71
C ASP A 93 0.10 9.78 -9.39
N ASN A 94 0.39 10.07 -8.12
CA ASN A 94 1.29 11.13 -7.68
C ASN A 94 2.66 10.60 -7.23
N PHE A 95 3.24 9.65 -7.98
CA PHE A 95 4.63 9.26 -7.76
C PHE A 95 5.58 10.39 -8.17
N ARG A 96 6.55 10.70 -7.30
CA ARG A 96 7.66 11.64 -7.57
C ARG A 96 8.98 11.04 -7.08
N GLY A 97 10.08 11.56 -7.59
CA GLY A 97 11.43 11.13 -7.23
C GLY A 97 11.99 10.02 -8.14
N THR A 98 13.18 9.56 -7.79
CA THR A 98 13.94 8.62 -8.61
C THR A 98 13.51 7.18 -8.36
N ILE A 99 12.83 6.55 -9.34
CA ILE A 99 12.30 5.17 -9.30
C ILE A 99 13.27 4.16 -8.67
N ARG A 100 14.57 4.26 -9.00
CA ARG A 100 15.58 3.31 -8.53
C ARG A 100 15.69 3.29 -7.00
N TYR A 101 15.65 4.45 -6.36
CA TYR A 101 15.93 4.61 -4.94
C TYR A 101 14.69 4.91 -4.10
N ALA A 102 13.56 5.32 -4.70
CA ALA A 102 12.34 5.65 -3.96
C ALA A 102 11.83 4.50 -3.08
N SER A 103 11.22 4.80 -1.94
CA SER A 103 10.58 3.79 -1.08
C SER A 103 9.41 3.08 -1.78
N VAL A 104 9.04 1.90 -1.29
CA VAL A 104 7.80 1.20 -1.71
C VAL A 104 6.57 2.08 -1.49
N HIS A 105 6.52 2.86 -0.41
CA HIS A 105 5.37 3.72 -0.11
C HIS A 105 5.26 4.89 -1.08
N ALA A 106 6.39 5.47 -1.51
CA ALA A 106 6.41 6.49 -2.56
C ALA A 106 5.85 5.92 -3.88
N HIS A 107 6.27 4.72 -4.30
CA HIS A 107 5.72 4.03 -5.47
C HIS A 107 4.20 3.83 -5.40
N LEU A 108 3.67 3.54 -4.21
CA LEU A 108 2.25 3.39 -3.95
C LEU A 108 1.50 4.74 -3.86
N GLY A 109 2.21 5.87 -3.99
CA GLY A 109 1.64 7.21 -3.94
C GLY A 109 1.17 7.62 -2.54
N ARG A 110 1.70 7.01 -1.47
CA ARG A 110 1.38 7.38 -0.10
C ARG A 110 2.03 8.72 0.25
N THR A 111 1.42 9.46 1.18
CA THR A 111 2.04 10.64 1.77
C THR A 111 3.46 10.29 2.24
N GLY A 112 4.45 11.09 1.83
CA GLY A 112 5.85 10.89 2.22
C GLY A 112 6.09 11.22 3.69
N SER A 113 6.96 10.44 4.33
CA SER A 113 7.33 10.55 5.74
C SER A 113 8.81 10.20 5.94
N ARG A 114 9.30 10.34 7.17
CA ARG A 114 10.73 10.18 7.48
C ARG A 114 11.26 8.77 7.17
N ARG A 115 10.41 7.74 7.26
CA ARG A 115 10.80 6.36 6.90
C ARG A 115 11.14 6.24 5.41
N ASP A 116 10.54 7.07 4.56
CA ASP A 116 10.72 7.00 3.11
C ASP A 116 12.11 7.45 2.68
N ASP A 117 12.62 8.52 3.29
CA ASP A 117 14.00 8.99 3.08
C ASP A 117 15.02 7.97 3.58
N LEU A 118 14.76 7.32 4.72
CA LEU A 118 15.64 6.29 5.29
C LEU A 118 15.63 4.98 4.48
N GLU A 119 14.46 4.54 4.01
CA GLU A 119 14.35 3.39 3.07
C GLU A 119 15.09 3.70 1.76
N SER A 120 14.93 4.92 1.24
CA SER A 120 15.64 5.36 0.03
C SER A 120 17.16 5.45 0.24
N LEU A 121 17.60 5.87 1.44
CA LEU A 121 19.01 5.84 1.83
C LEU A 121 19.55 4.40 1.87
N ALA A 122 18.80 3.44 2.42
CA ALA A 122 19.23 2.04 2.45
C ALA A 122 19.48 1.50 1.02
N TYR A 123 18.55 1.76 0.08
CA TYR A 123 18.73 1.39 -1.32
C TYR A 123 19.92 2.09 -1.98
N THR A 124 20.14 3.37 -1.65
CA THR A 124 21.29 4.17 -2.11
C THR A 124 22.62 3.57 -1.64
N LEU A 125 22.74 3.24 -0.35
CA LEU A 125 23.96 2.66 0.23
C LEU A 125 24.28 1.29 -0.36
N ILE A 126 23.28 0.42 -0.50
CA ILE A 126 23.45 -0.91 -1.10
C ILE A 126 23.86 -0.80 -2.56
N PHE A 127 23.30 0.17 -3.30
CA PHE A 127 23.71 0.47 -4.67
C PHE A 127 25.19 0.88 -4.74
N LEU A 128 25.65 1.77 -3.86
CA LEU A 128 27.05 2.20 -3.86
C LEU A 128 28.04 1.04 -3.64
N ILE A 129 27.66 0.03 -2.83
CA ILE A 129 28.46 -1.18 -2.60
C ILE A 129 28.40 -2.13 -3.81
N LYS A 130 27.18 -2.48 -4.26
CA LYS A 130 26.97 -3.58 -5.22
C LYS A 130 27.02 -3.14 -6.68
N GLY A 131 26.95 -1.84 -6.92
CA GLY A 131 26.85 -1.20 -8.23
C GLY A 131 25.54 -1.41 -8.98
N LYS A 132 24.66 -2.30 -8.50
CA LYS A 132 23.33 -2.55 -9.05
C LYS A 132 22.32 -2.99 -8.01
N LEU A 133 21.05 -2.72 -8.30
CA LEU A 133 19.87 -3.17 -7.57
C LEU A 133 19.05 -4.14 -8.44
N PRO A 134 18.35 -5.13 -7.83
CA PRO A 134 17.61 -6.18 -8.57
C PRO A 134 16.44 -5.69 -9.44
N TRP A 135 16.05 -4.42 -9.30
CA TRP A 135 14.91 -3.79 -9.99
C TRP A 135 15.32 -2.75 -11.03
N GLN A 136 16.56 -2.83 -11.55
CA GLN A 136 16.98 -2.02 -12.69
C GLN A 136 16.61 -2.70 -14.03
N GLY A 137 16.42 -1.89 -15.09
CA GLY A 137 16.23 -2.39 -16.46
C GLY A 137 14.79 -2.45 -16.98
N TYR A 138 13.78 -2.10 -16.18
CA TYR A 138 12.39 -2.00 -16.64
C TYR A 138 12.15 -0.79 -17.56
N GLN A 139 11.67 -1.02 -18.78
CA GLN A 139 11.44 0.00 -19.82
C GLN A 139 9.96 0.25 -20.18
N ALA A 140 9.02 -0.33 -19.44
CA ALA A 140 7.58 -0.22 -19.72
C ALA A 140 6.93 1.03 -19.10
N ASP A 141 5.75 1.43 -19.59
CA ASP A 141 4.95 2.54 -19.03
C ASP A 141 4.57 2.31 -17.56
N ASN A 142 4.39 1.05 -17.18
CA ASN A 142 4.12 0.63 -15.80
C ASN A 142 5.40 0.33 -14.98
N LYS A 143 6.58 0.82 -15.40
CA LYS A 143 7.87 0.54 -14.73
C LYS A 143 7.85 0.81 -13.22
N SER A 144 7.17 1.85 -12.77
CA SER A 144 7.07 2.16 -11.33
C SER A 144 6.39 1.03 -10.54
N PHE A 145 5.31 0.47 -11.10
CA PHE A 145 4.61 -0.67 -10.52
C PHE A 145 5.48 -1.93 -10.50
N LEU A 146 6.18 -2.24 -11.61
CA LEU A 146 7.07 -3.40 -11.70
C LEU A 146 8.25 -3.31 -10.72
N VAL A 147 8.85 -2.13 -10.59
CA VAL A 147 9.92 -1.86 -9.62
C VAL A 147 9.41 -2.01 -8.20
N CYS A 148 8.24 -1.46 -7.88
CA CYS A 148 7.62 -1.62 -6.56
C CYS A 148 7.36 -3.09 -6.22
N LYS A 149 6.77 -3.85 -7.16
CA LYS A 149 6.55 -5.29 -7.04
C LYS A 149 7.85 -6.03 -6.74
N LYS A 150 8.91 -5.72 -7.49
CA LYS A 150 10.23 -6.35 -7.32
C LYS A 150 10.87 -5.99 -5.98
N LYS A 151 10.75 -4.74 -5.51
CA LYS A 151 11.20 -4.31 -4.17
C LYS A 151 10.50 -5.09 -3.07
N MET A 152 9.18 -5.22 -3.14
CA MET A 152 8.41 -5.97 -2.14
C MET A 152 8.68 -7.48 -2.15
N ALA A 153 9.07 -8.04 -3.30
CA ALA A 153 9.46 -9.44 -3.43
C ALA A 153 10.94 -9.73 -3.10
N THR A 154 11.75 -8.70 -2.83
CA THR A 154 13.18 -8.85 -2.53
C THR A 154 13.38 -8.71 -1.02
N SER A 155 13.79 -9.79 -0.36
CA SER A 155 14.06 -9.75 1.08
C SER A 155 15.36 -8.99 1.40
N PRO A 156 15.51 -8.46 2.63
CA PRO A 156 16.77 -7.86 3.08
C PRO A 156 17.97 -8.77 2.92
N GLU A 157 17.82 -10.07 3.18
CA GLU A 157 18.88 -11.08 3.03
C GLU A 157 19.32 -11.20 1.56
N MET A 158 18.35 -11.28 0.63
CA MET A 158 18.65 -11.35 -0.80
C MET A 158 19.32 -10.06 -1.29
N LEU A 159 18.81 -8.90 -0.85
CA LEU A 159 19.32 -7.61 -1.30
C LEU A 159 20.74 -7.35 -0.78
N CYS A 160 20.96 -7.61 0.50
CA CYS A 160 22.24 -7.39 1.19
C CYS A 160 23.17 -8.61 1.13
N CYS A 161 22.89 -9.60 0.28
CA CYS A 161 23.81 -10.70 0.05
C CYS A 161 25.20 -10.15 -0.33
N PHE A 162 26.24 -10.58 0.41
CA PHE A 162 27.63 -10.11 0.37
C PHE A 162 27.90 -8.67 0.87
N CYS A 163 26.91 -7.98 1.43
CA CYS A 163 27.13 -6.73 2.17
C CYS A 163 27.47 -7.02 3.64
N PRO A 164 28.21 -6.13 4.33
CA PRO A 164 28.37 -6.21 5.78
C PRO A 164 27.01 -6.21 6.51
N ALA A 165 26.92 -6.96 7.61
CA ALA A 165 25.68 -7.17 8.36
C ALA A 165 24.90 -5.87 8.72
N PRO A 166 25.56 -4.76 9.13
CA PRO A 166 24.86 -3.52 9.47
C PRO A 166 23.96 -2.95 8.36
N PHE A 167 24.27 -3.19 7.08
CA PHE A 167 23.43 -2.72 5.97
C PHE A 167 22.10 -3.48 5.88
N LYS A 168 22.14 -4.79 6.17
CA LYS A 168 20.94 -5.63 6.25
C LYS A 168 20.09 -5.21 7.45
N ASP A 169 20.72 -5.02 8.61
CA ASP A 169 20.01 -4.62 9.83
C ASP A 169 19.38 -3.23 9.69
N PHE A 170 20.10 -2.28 9.07
CA PHE A 170 19.57 -0.96 8.74
C PHE A 170 18.34 -1.05 7.82
N LEU A 171 18.44 -1.83 6.73
CA LEU A 171 17.34 -2.04 5.79
C LEU A 171 16.12 -2.69 6.46
N GLU A 172 16.34 -3.72 7.29
CA GLU A 172 15.28 -4.38 8.06
C GLU A 172 14.58 -3.39 9.00
N MET A 173 15.34 -2.54 9.70
CA MET A 173 14.75 -1.54 10.60
C MET A 173 13.88 -0.53 9.84
N VAL A 174 14.40 0.09 8.78
CA VAL A 174 13.69 1.19 8.09
C VAL A 174 12.48 0.72 7.29
N THR A 175 12.51 -0.49 6.72
CA THR A 175 11.39 -1.04 5.94
C THR A 175 10.20 -1.51 6.81
N ASN A 176 10.39 -1.62 8.12
CA ASN A 176 9.35 -1.99 9.09
C ASN A 176 8.83 -0.80 9.92
N MET A 177 9.32 0.42 9.70
CA MET A 177 8.86 1.62 10.42
C MET A 177 7.42 1.99 10.05
N LYS A 178 6.63 2.42 11.04
CA LYS A 178 5.29 3.00 10.80
C LYS A 178 5.40 4.40 10.20
N PHE A 179 4.33 4.87 9.57
CA PHE A 179 4.28 6.17 8.87
C PHE A 179 4.61 7.35 9.79
N ASP A 180 4.10 7.33 11.01
CA ASP A 180 4.27 8.39 12.01
C ASP A 180 5.33 8.05 13.09
N GLU A 181 6.07 6.94 12.92
CA GLU A 181 7.12 6.55 13.84
C GLU A 181 8.25 7.61 13.86
N GLU A 182 8.74 7.94 15.05
CA GLU A 182 9.94 8.75 15.22
C GLU A 182 11.17 7.87 15.02
N PRO A 183 12.01 8.08 13.99
CA PRO A 183 13.19 7.26 13.80
C PRO A 183 14.19 7.46 14.94
N ASN A 184 14.69 6.36 15.51
CA ASN A 184 15.81 6.42 16.44
C ASN A 184 17.14 6.54 15.68
N TYR A 185 17.44 7.73 15.16
CA TYR A 185 18.67 8.01 14.39
C TYR A 185 19.95 7.58 15.12
N PRO A 186 20.13 7.83 16.44
CA PRO A 186 21.29 7.31 17.17
C PRO A 186 21.45 5.80 17.08
N LYS A 187 20.35 5.04 17.21
CA LYS A 187 20.40 3.58 17.06
C LYS A 187 20.77 3.18 15.64
N LEU A 188 20.21 3.84 14.62
CA LEU A 188 20.54 3.57 13.21
C LEU A 188 22.02 3.84 12.91
N ILE A 189 22.58 4.93 13.45
CA ILE A 189 24.01 5.25 13.33
C ILE A 189 24.86 4.18 14.03
N SER A 190 24.47 3.77 15.25
CA SER A 190 25.26 2.80 16.04
C SER A 190 25.40 1.42 15.41
N LEU A 191 24.54 1.06 14.45
CA LEU A 191 24.67 -0.19 13.69
C LEU A 191 26.04 -0.29 13.00
N PHE A 192 26.59 0.86 12.61
CA PHE A 192 27.83 0.92 11.84
C PHE A 192 29.08 1.09 12.69
N ASP A 193 28.97 1.27 14.02
CA ASP A 193 30.09 1.60 14.91
C ASP A 193 31.25 0.60 14.81
N GLY A 194 30.94 -0.69 14.70
CA GLY A 194 31.95 -1.76 14.58
C GLY A 194 32.74 -1.76 13.28
N LEU A 195 32.34 -0.97 12.28
CA LEU A 195 33.00 -0.84 10.98
C LEU A 195 33.69 0.52 10.77
N ILE A 196 33.64 1.41 11.76
CA ILE A 196 34.23 2.75 11.68
C ILE A 196 35.70 2.71 12.10
N GLU A 197 36.58 3.13 11.21
CA GLU A 197 38.02 3.25 11.52
C GLU A 197 38.36 4.56 12.27
N GLY A 198 39.65 4.71 12.63
CA GLY A 198 40.16 5.89 13.32
C GLY A 198 40.02 7.18 12.51
N PRO A 199 39.88 8.36 13.14
CA PRO A 199 39.56 9.63 12.45
C PRO A 199 40.48 9.98 11.26
N ALA A 200 41.77 9.62 11.33
CA ALA A 200 42.75 9.93 10.30
C ALA A 200 42.53 9.15 9.00
N SER A 201 42.01 7.91 9.05
CA SER A 201 41.80 7.06 7.86
C SER A 201 40.44 7.26 7.20
N ARG A 202 39.54 8.05 7.81
CA ARG A 202 38.18 8.23 7.30
C ARG A 202 38.16 9.05 6.00
N PRO A 203 37.47 8.55 4.96
CA PRO A 203 37.28 9.29 3.71
C PRO A 203 36.28 10.45 3.88
N ILE A 204 35.36 10.35 4.84
CA ILE A 204 34.34 11.36 5.13
C ILE A 204 34.37 11.72 6.62
N ARG A 205 34.17 13.00 6.91
CA ARG A 205 34.05 13.52 8.28
C ARG A 205 32.70 13.12 8.87
N ILE A 206 32.73 12.35 9.95
CA ILE A 206 31.55 11.83 10.66
C ILE A 206 31.49 12.25 12.14
N ASP A 207 32.43 13.07 12.61
CA ASP A 207 32.54 13.43 14.03
C ASP A 207 31.32 14.17 14.57
N GLY A 208 30.63 14.93 13.69
CA GLY A 208 29.36 15.57 14.01
C GLY A 208 28.27 14.54 14.32
N ALA A 209 28.11 13.53 13.46
CA ALA A 209 27.14 12.46 13.62
C ALA A 209 27.38 11.63 14.90
N LEU A 210 28.63 11.29 15.20
CA LEU A 210 28.98 10.48 16.38
C LEU A 210 28.75 11.22 17.71
N LYS A 211 28.90 12.56 17.74
CA LYS A 211 28.64 13.37 18.93
C LYS A 211 27.14 13.46 19.27
N VAL A 212 26.27 13.44 18.26
CA VAL A 212 24.81 13.45 18.44
C VAL A 212 24.35 12.14 19.09
N GLY A 213 24.91 10.99 18.66
CA GLY A 213 24.62 9.69 19.25
C GLY A 213 25.01 9.58 20.74
N LYS A 214 26.17 10.12 21.12
CA LYS A 214 26.67 10.03 22.51
C LYS A 214 26.02 11.01 23.50
N LYS A 215 25.63 12.22 23.07
CA LYS A 215 25.00 13.22 23.98
C LYS A 215 23.61 12.80 24.47
N ARG A 216 22.90 11.93 23.74
CA ARG A 216 21.60 11.38 24.15
C ARG A 216 21.69 9.96 24.74
N GLY A 217 22.83 9.29 24.59
CA GLY A 217 23.09 7.94 25.12
C GLY A 217 23.41 7.86 26.62
N ARG A 218 23.32 8.96 27.39
CA ARG A 218 23.56 8.91 28.85
C ARG A 218 22.37 8.45 29.68
N THR A 219 21.28 8.03 29.03
CA THR A 219 20.19 7.25 29.62
C THR A 219 20.29 5.79 29.16
N LEU A 220 21.48 5.19 29.32
CA LEU A 220 21.72 3.75 29.15
C LEU A 220 21.34 3.01 30.45
N ALA A 221 20.05 3.04 30.77
CA ALA A 221 19.44 2.21 31.80
C ALA A 221 17.96 2.09 31.44
N ASN A 222 17.69 1.27 30.42
CA ASN A 222 16.42 0.64 30.06
C ASN A 222 16.67 -0.11 28.74
N LEU A 223 17.64 -1.04 28.79
CA LEU A 223 17.73 -2.15 27.84
C LEU A 223 17.05 -3.34 28.52
N GLU A 224 15.76 -3.20 28.79
CA GLU A 224 14.91 -4.37 28.95
C GLU A 224 14.24 -4.58 27.60
N ASP A 225 14.38 -5.81 27.11
CA ASP A 225 13.72 -6.36 25.94
C ASP A 225 12.23 -6.04 25.98
N ASP A 226 11.81 -5.04 25.22
CA ASP A 226 10.43 -4.99 24.74
C ASP A 226 10.35 -5.92 23.52
N GLU A 227 10.58 -7.23 23.76
CA GLU A 227 10.25 -8.34 22.88
C GLU A 227 8.72 -8.46 22.79
N GLN A 228 8.04 -7.39 22.37
CA GLN A 228 6.79 -7.61 21.65
C GLN A 228 7.20 -8.13 20.27
N PRO A 229 6.64 -9.26 19.81
CA PRO A 229 6.85 -9.72 18.45
C PRO A 229 6.30 -8.66 17.50
N LYS A 230 7.16 -7.73 17.06
CA LYS A 230 6.83 -6.77 16.02
C LYS A 230 6.57 -7.61 14.78
N LYS A 231 5.29 -7.76 14.42
CA LYS A 231 4.88 -8.45 13.19
C LYS A 231 5.68 -7.84 12.04
N LYS A 232 6.63 -8.59 11.51
CA LYS A 232 7.44 -8.17 10.36
C LYS A 232 6.50 -7.88 9.21
N VAL A 233 6.53 -6.65 8.70
CA VAL A 233 5.56 -6.16 7.71
C VAL A 233 5.76 -6.84 6.35
N ARG A 234 6.97 -7.31 6.05
CA ARG A 234 7.38 -7.84 4.74
C ARG A 234 7.99 -9.25 4.77
N SER A 235 7.74 -10.07 5.79
CA SER A 235 8.26 -11.45 5.88
C SER A 235 7.16 -12.49 5.69
N GLY A 236 7.35 -13.42 4.75
CA GLY A 236 6.40 -14.50 4.46
C GLY A 236 6.64 -15.17 3.11
N SER A 237 5.88 -16.24 2.82
CA SER A 237 5.70 -16.75 1.47
C SER A 237 4.37 -16.24 0.88
N PRO A 238 4.35 -15.85 -0.41
CA PRO A 238 3.16 -15.30 -1.05
C PRO A 238 1.96 -16.22 -0.85
N ALA A 239 0.88 -15.69 -0.27
CA ALA A 239 -0.36 -16.44 -0.07
C ALA A 239 -1.58 -15.62 -0.53
N THR A 240 -2.45 -16.28 -1.29
CA THR A 240 -3.80 -15.81 -1.57
C THR A 240 -4.72 -16.21 -0.44
N GLN A 241 -5.57 -15.29 0.02
CA GLN A 241 -6.51 -15.52 1.10
C GLN A 241 -7.84 -14.86 0.77
N TRP A 242 -8.90 -15.35 1.40
CA TRP A 242 -10.17 -14.66 1.47
C TRP A 242 -10.02 -13.44 2.37
N ILE A 243 -10.47 -12.29 1.88
CA ILE A 243 -10.56 -11.04 2.62
C ILE A 243 -12.03 -10.76 2.79
N SER A 244 -12.53 -10.90 4.01
CA SER A 244 -13.94 -10.68 4.36
C SER A 244 -14.07 -9.43 5.21
N VAL A 245 -15.05 -8.60 4.85
CA VAL A 245 -15.41 -7.37 5.56
C VAL A 245 -16.78 -7.58 6.20
N TYR A 246 -16.87 -7.35 7.50
CA TYR A 246 -18.10 -7.46 8.27
C TYR A 246 -18.51 -6.08 8.77
N ASN A 247 -19.79 -5.75 8.64
CA ASN A 247 -20.36 -4.52 9.18
C ASN A 247 -21.40 -4.84 10.24
N GLY A 248 -21.45 -4.02 11.29
CA GLY A 248 -22.54 -4.00 12.25
C GLY A 248 -23.84 -3.59 11.58
N ARG A 249 -24.89 -4.40 11.73
CA ARG A 249 -26.23 -4.11 11.19
C ARG A 249 -27.29 -4.50 12.20
N ARG A 250 -28.51 -3.99 11.99
CA ARG A 250 -29.68 -4.55 12.68
C ARG A 250 -29.81 -6.05 12.36
N PRO A 251 -30.28 -6.88 13.30
CA PRO A 251 -30.46 -8.30 13.06
C PRO A 251 -31.22 -8.56 11.75
N MET A 252 -30.60 -9.33 10.85
CA MET A 252 -31.17 -9.68 9.55
C MET A 252 -30.79 -11.12 9.16
N LYS A 253 -31.59 -11.73 8.28
CA LYS A 253 -31.26 -13.03 7.67
C LYS A 253 -30.19 -12.80 6.60
N GLN A 254 -29.07 -13.50 6.73
CA GLN A 254 -28.01 -13.58 5.73
C GLN A 254 -27.70 -15.06 5.43
N ARG A 255 -27.44 -15.37 4.17
CA ARG A 255 -27.06 -16.69 3.69
C ARG A 255 -25.81 -16.55 2.84
N TYR A 256 -24.94 -17.55 2.92
CA TYR A 256 -23.78 -17.65 2.06
C TYR A 256 -23.74 -19.01 1.36
N HIS A 257 -23.19 -19.02 0.15
CA HIS A 257 -22.78 -20.20 -0.58
C HIS A 257 -21.36 -19.97 -1.08
N TYR A 258 -20.53 -21.00 -1.10
CA TYR A 258 -19.14 -20.94 -1.57
C TYR A 258 -18.78 -22.26 -2.25
N ASN A 259 -17.71 -22.27 -3.04
CA ASN A 259 -17.35 -23.40 -3.90
C ASN A 259 -18.49 -23.79 -4.86
N VAL A 260 -19.25 -22.79 -5.34
CA VAL A 260 -20.38 -23.01 -6.24
C VAL A 260 -19.88 -23.06 -7.67
N ALA A 261 -20.13 -24.16 -8.37
CA ALA A 261 -19.88 -24.28 -9.80
C ALA A 261 -21.00 -23.62 -10.63
N ASP A 262 -20.70 -23.26 -11.87
CA ASP A 262 -21.62 -22.62 -12.82
C ASP A 262 -22.99 -23.31 -12.91
N SER A 263 -22.99 -24.65 -13.02
CA SER A 263 -24.20 -25.46 -13.14
C SER A 263 -25.12 -25.44 -11.92
N ARG A 264 -24.60 -25.03 -10.76
CA ARG A 264 -25.35 -24.97 -9.49
C ARG A 264 -25.75 -23.56 -9.09
N LEU A 265 -25.25 -22.54 -9.80
CA LEU A 265 -25.45 -21.14 -9.45
C LEU A 265 -26.94 -20.78 -9.39
N HIS A 266 -27.69 -21.13 -10.44
CA HIS A 266 -29.13 -20.85 -10.54
C HIS A 266 -29.92 -21.44 -9.36
N GLN A 267 -29.67 -22.71 -9.00
CA GLN A 267 -30.37 -23.38 -7.89
C GLN A 267 -30.20 -22.66 -6.55
N HIS A 268 -28.98 -22.16 -6.26
CA HIS A 268 -28.70 -21.43 -5.03
C HIS A 268 -29.38 -20.05 -5.00
N ILE A 269 -29.38 -19.36 -6.13
CA ILE A 269 -30.00 -18.03 -6.26
C ILE A 269 -31.52 -18.12 -6.11
N GLU A 270 -32.18 -19.05 -6.82
CA GLU A 270 -33.63 -19.24 -6.74
C GLU A 270 -34.08 -19.58 -5.33
N LYS A 271 -33.35 -20.46 -4.64
CA LYS A 271 -33.65 -20.78 -3.24
C LYS A 271 -33.50 -19.56 -2.33
N GLY A 272 -32.56 -18.67 -2.61
CA GLY A 272 -32.42 -17.40 -1.89
C GLY A 272 -33.61 -16.48 -2.12
N TYR A 273 -34.07 -16.33 -3.35
CA TYR A 273 -35.24 -15.51 -3.69
C TYR A 273 -36.53 -16.01 -3.03
N GLN A 274 -36.76 -17.33 -3.04
CA GLN A 274 -37.89 -17.95 -2.32
C GLN A 274 -37.88 -17.64 -0.81
N ASP A 275 -36.68 -17.42 -0.26
CA ASP A 275 -36.46 -17.08 1.14
C ASP A 275 -36.47 -15.58 1.43
N GLY A 276 -36.78 -14.74 0.44
CA GLY A 276 -36.77 -13.28 0.54
C GLY A 276 -35.36 -12.67 0.65
N LEU A 277 -34.35 -13.36 0.15
CA LEU A 277 -32.95 -12.93 0.19
C LEU A 277 -32.49 -12.53 -1.20
N TYR A 278 -31.80 -11.39 -1.29
CA TYR A 278 -31.18 -10.93 -2.54
C TYR A 278 -29.67 -10.98 -2.45
N ILE A 279 -29.00 -11.20 -3.58
CA ILE A 279 -27.53 -11.20 -3.66
C ILE A 279 -27.02 -9.80 -3.33
N SER A 280 -26.19 -9.69 -2.28
CA SER A 280 -25.59 -8.44 -1.84
C SER A 280 -24.10 -8.34 -2.18
N CYS A 281 -23.42 -9.48 -2.30
CA CYS A 281 -22.02 -9.52 -2.68
C CYS A 281 -21.70 -10.87 -3.36
N VAL A 282 -20.82 -10.83 -4.35
CA VAL A 282 -20.28 -12.02 -5.01
C VAL A 282 -18.77 -11.93 -5.07
N ALA A 283 -18.11 -13.09 -5.03
CA ALA A 283 -16.68 -13.22 -5.23
C ALA A 283 -16.38 -14.56 -5.91
N SER A 284 -15.14 -14.76 -6.33
CA SER A 284 -14.66 -16.01 -6.87
C SER A 284 -13.36 -16.42 -6.18
N SER A 285 -13.08 -17.71 -6.16
CA SER A 285 -11.75 -18.26 -5.95
C SER A 285 -11.52 -19.27 -7.06
N GLU A 286 -10.48 -19.05 -7.85
CA GLU A 286 -10.24 -19.80 -9.09
C GLU A 286 -11.46 -19.68 -10.04
N ASN A 287 -12.18 -20.78 -10.26
CA ASN A 287 -13.37 -20.84 -11.12
C ASN A 287 -14.64 -21.23 -10.32
N PHE A 288 -14.63 -21.02 -9.01
CA PHE A 288 -15.79 -21.25 -8.15
C PHE A 288 -16.30 -19.95 -7.55
N TRP A 289 -17.62 -19.85 -7.43
CA TRP A 289 -18.31 -18.66 -6.92
C TRP A 289 -18.56 -18.75 -5.42
N ALA A 290 -18.51 -17.59 -4.79
CA ALA A 290 -19.07 -17.33 -3.47
C ALA A 290 -20.18 -16.28 -3.60
N LEU A 291 -21.34 -16.60 -3.04
CA LEU A 291 -22.54 -15.78 -3.02
C LEU A 291 -22.86 -15.40 -1.59
N ILE A 292 -23.08 -14.11 -1.34
CA ILE A 292 -23.66 -13.59 -0.10
C ILE A 292 -25.02 -13.01 -0.45
N MET A 293 -26.06 -13.46 0.26
CA MET A 293 -27.42 -13.02 0.09
C MET A 293 -28.00 -12.56 1.43
N ASP A 294 -28.67 -11.42 1.47
CA ASP A 294 -29.29 -10.93 2.71
C ASP A 294 -30.64 -10.26 2.48
N ALA A 295 -31.43 -10.20 3.56
CA ALA A 295 -32.75 -9.55 3.57
C ALA A 295 -32.67 -8.02 3.71
N GLY A 296 -31.47 -7.46 3.94
CA GLY A 296 -31.26 -6.05 4.27
C GLY A 296 -30.82 -5.18 3.09
N THR A 297 -30.90 -5.68 1.86
CA THR A 297 -30.43 -4.98 0.66
C THR A 297 -31.34 -3.82 0.23
N GLY A 298 -32.65 -3.94 0.51
CA GLY A 298 -33.67 -3.04 -0.03
C GLY A 298 -33.95 -3.23 -1.52
N PHE A 299 -33.41 -4.28 -2.15
CA PHE A 299 -33.69 -4.59 -3.55
C PHE A 299 -35.10 -5.17 -3.72
N CYS A 300 -35.74 -4.89 -4.86
CA CYS A 300 -37.07 -5.41 -5.18
C CYS A 300 -37.08 -6.39 -6.37
N SER A 301 -36.04 -6.38 -7.19
CA SER A 301 -35.85 -7.31 -8.30
C SER A 301 -34.38 -7.44 -8.63
N GLN A 302 -33.94 -8.61 -9.09
CA GLN A 302 -32.57 -8.89 -9.51
C GLN A 302 -32.54 -9.69 -10.80
N VAL A 303 -31.59 -9.36 -11.66
CA VAL A 303 -31.19 -10.14 -12.83
C VAL A 303 -29.70 -10.41 -12.72
N TYR A 304 -29.24 -11.52 -13.28
CA TYR A 304 -27.84 -11.85 -13.29
C TYR A 304 -27.45 -12.54 -14.60
N GLU A 305 -26.17 -12.41 -14.94
CA GLU A 305 -25.59 -13.10 -16.09
C GLU A 305 -24.25 -13.73 -15.69
N LEU A 306 -24.11 -14.99 -16.06
CA LEU A 306 -22.83 -15.70 -16.09
C LEU A 306 -22.31 -15.66 -17.53
N SER A 307 -21.24 -14.90 -17.77
CA SER A 307 -20.65 -14.71 -19.09
C SER A 307 -19.21 -15.21 -19.13
N GLN A 308 -18.76 -15.71 -20.29
CA GLN A 308 -17.36 -16.03 -20.53
C GLN A 308 -16.48 -14.79 -20.74
N VAL A 309 -17.11 -13.62 -20.91
CA VAL A 309 -16.43 -12.33 -21.06
C VAL A 309 -16.59 -11.53 -19.78
N PHE A 310 -15.48 -10.93 -19.31
CA PHE A 310 -15.51 -10.08 -18.12
C PHE A 310 -16.29 -8.79 -18.39
N LEU A 311 -17.44 -8.65 -17.71
CA LEU A 311 -18.40 -7.55 -17.87
C LEU A 311 -18.94 -7.44 -19.31
N HIS A 312 -19.79 -8.40 -19.69
CA HIS A 312 -20.49 -8.44 -20.97
C HIS A 312 -21.29 -7.17 -21.25
N LYS A 313 -20.84 -6.40 -22.24
CA LYS A 313 -21.26 -5.02 -22.45
C LYS A 313 -22.71 -4.93 -22.93
N GLU A 314 -23.07 -5.74 -23.90
CA GLU A 314 -24.38 -5.72 -24.55
C GLU A 314 -25.49 -6.02 -23.54
N TRP A 315 -25.32 -7.07 -22.74
CA TRP A 315 -26.26 -7.42 -21.68
C TRP A 315 -26.37 -6.33 -20.61
N ILE A 316 -25.25 -5.77 -20.14
CA ILE A 316 -25.27 -4.67 -19.15
C ILE A 316 -26.04 -3.46 -19.70
N MET A 317 -25.82 -3.10 -20.96
CA MET A 317 -26.51 -1.97 -21.59
C MET A 317 -28.02 -2.20 -21.68
N GLU A 318 -28.45 -3.38 -22.11
CA GLU A 318 -29.86 -3.78 -22.14
C GLU A 318 -30.49 -3.70 -20.73
N GLN A 319 -29.79 -4.18 -19.71
CA GLN A 319 -30.32 -4.15 -18.34
C GLN A 319 -30.37 -2.73 -17.75
N TRP A 320 -29.46 -1.83 -18.14
CA TRP A 320 -29.56 -0.40 -17.80
C TRP A 320 -30.81 0.25 -18.41
N GLU A 321 -31.17 -0.07 -19.66
CA GLU A 321 -32.42 0.40 -20.29
C GLU A 321 -33.66 -0.09 -19.54
N ASN A 322 -33.57 -1.29 -18.97
CA ASN A 322 -34.61 -1.88 -18.13
C ASN A 322 -34.62 -1.38 -16.67
N ASN A 323 -33.83 -0.34 -16.35
CA ASN A 323 -33.67 0.26 -15.01
C ASN A 323 -33.08 -0.68 -13.94
N TYR A 324 -32.31 -1.68 -14.35
CA TYR A 324 -31.46 -2.43 -13.43
C TYR A 324 -30.10 -1.76 -13.33
N TYR A 325 -29.48 -1.81 -12.15
CA TYR A 325 -28.15 -1.25 -11.92
C TYR A 325 -27.22 -2.32 -11.35
N ILE A 326 -25.95 -2.33 -11.77
CA ILE A 326 -24.95 -3.27 -11.26
C ILE A 326 -24.79 -3.06 -9.76
N THR A 327 -24.98 -4.13 -8.99
CA THR A 327 -24.89 -4.12 -7.52
C THR A 327 -23.84 -5.08 -6.98
N ALA A 328 -23.50 -6.13 -7.72
CA ALA A 328 -22.42 -7.03 -7.36
C ALA A 328 -21.76 -7.61 -8.62
N ILE A 329 -20.44 -7.70 -8.62
CA ILE A 329 -19.66 -8.28 -9.70
C ILE A 329 -18.57 -9.19 -9.12
N ALA A 330 -18.32 -10.31 -9.80
CA ALA A 330 -17.16 -11.17 -9.57
C ALA A 330 -16.64 -11.66 -10.91
N GLY A 331 -15.34 -11.84 -11.03
CA GLY A 331 -14.71 -12.47 -12.19
C GLY A 331 -13.88 -13.67 -11.75
N ALA A 332 -13.85 -14.73 -12.55
CA ALA A 332 -13.07 -15.93 -12.28
C ALA A 332 -11.68 -15.85 -12.95
N THR A 333 -10.82 -16.79 -12.61
CA THR A 333 -9.46 -16.87 -13.20
C THR A 333 -9.45 -17.19 -14.70
N ASN A 334 -10.47 -17.89 -15.19
CA ASN A 334 -10.64 -18.20 -16.61
C ASN A 334 -11.17 -17.02 -17.45
N GLY A 335 -11.41 -15.85 -16.84
CA GLY A 335 -11.95 -14.67 -17.52
C GLY A 335 -13.48 -14.56 -17.52
N SER A 336 -14.19 -15.61 -17.09
CA SER A 336 -15.64 -15.55 -16.92
C SER A 336 -16.04 -14.60 -15.79
N SER A 337 -17.29 -14.16 -15.80
CA SER A 337 -17.81 -13.21 -14.82
C SER A 337 -19.26 -13.45 -14.48
N LEU A 338 -19.58 -13.17 -13.22
CA LEU A 338 -20.93 -13.12 -12.70
C LEU A 338 -21.26 -11.66 -12.42
N VAL A 339 -22.22 -11.11 -13.16
CA VAL A 339 -22.74 -9.76 -12.97
C VAL A 339 -24.16 -9.86 -12.43
N VAL A 340 -24.42 -9.16 -11.32
CA VAL A 340 -25.74 -9.04 -10.72
C VAL A 340 -26.19 -7.59 -10.79
N MET A 341 -27.38 -7.37 -11.36
CA MET A 341 -28.00 -6.06 -11.47
C MET A 341 -29.36 -6.06 -10.74
N SER A 342 -29.66 -4.98 -10.01
CA SER A 342 -30.82 -4.90 -9.13
C SER A 342 -31.68 -3.66 -9.38
N LYS A 343 -32.97 -3.77 -9.07
CA LYS A 343 -33.91 -2.65 -8.87
C LYS A 343 -34.09 -2.35 -7.38
N GLY A 344 -34.57 -1.14 -7.07
CA GLY A 344 -34.68 -0.67 -5.68
C GLY A 344 -33.38 -0.03 -5.14
N THR A 345 -32.38 0.14 -6.00
CA THR A 345 -31.17 0.89 -5.65
C THR A 345 -31.46 2.40 -5.66
N PRO A 346 -30.75 3.22 -4.88
CA PRO A 346 -30.84 4.67 -5.00
C PRO A 346 -30.11 5.20 -6.26
N TYR A 347 -29.44 4.35 -7.03
CA TYR A 347 -28.60 4.79 -8.14
C TYR A 347 -29.42 5.41 -9.27
N THR A 348 -28.89 6.46 -9.88
CA THR A 348 -29.55 7.15 -11.01
C THR A 348 -28.76 7.02 -12.31
N GLN A 349 -27.44 6.90 -12.22
CA GLN A 349 -26.55 6.75 -13.37
C GLN A 349 -25.36 5.87 -12.99
N GLN A 350 -24.93 5.02 -13.91
CA GLN A 350 -23.76 4.16 -13.73
C GLN A 350 -22.75 4.30 -14.87
N SER A 351 -21.51 3.97 -14.55
CA SER A 351 -20.44 3.80 -15.52
C SER A 351 -19.50 2.75 -14.98
N TYR A 352 -18.95 1.90 -15.85
CA TYR A 352 -17.92 0.94 -15.45
C TYR A 352 -16.68 1.07 -16.34
N LYS A 353 -15.56 0.55 -15.85
CA LYS A 353 -14.31 0.46 -16.58
C LYS A 353 -13.61 -0.86 -16.27
N VAL A 354 -13.16 -1.55 -17.31
CA VAL A 354 -12.23 -2.68 -17.22
C VAL A 354 -10.83 -2.17 -17.56
N SER A 355 -9.83 -2.56 -16.78
CA SER A 355 -8.44 -2.20 -17.03
C SER A 355 -7.46 -3.19 -16.41
N GLU A 356 -6.32 -3.41 -17.06
CA GLU A 356 -5.21 -4.24 -16.53
C GLU A 356 -4.46 -3.59 -15.36
N SER A 357 -4.73 -2.30 -15.08
CA SER A 357 -4.17 -1.57 -13.95
C SER A 357 -5.26 -0.81 -13.21
N PHE A 358 -5.05 -0.53 -11.93
CA PHE A 358 -6.05 0.18 -11.14
C PHE A 358 -6.33 1.58 -11.74
N PRO A 359 -7.56 1.87 -12.21
CA PRO A 359 -7.83 3.02 -13.07
C PRO A 359 -8.04 4.34 -12.27
N TYR A 360 -7.10 4.69 -11.38
CA TYR A 360 -7.25 5.81 -10.43
C TYR A 360 -7.55 7.15 -11.12
N LYS A 361 -6.87 7.49 -12.23
CA LYS A 361 -7.13 8.73 -12.97
C LYS A 361 -8.58 8.84 -13.46
N TRP A 362 -9.17 7.72 -13.89
CA TRP A 362 -10.57 7.67 -14.31
C TRP A 362 -11.52 7.80 -13.11
N ILE A 363 -11.22 7.09 -12.01
CA ILE A 363 -11.97 7.19 -10.75
C ILE A 363 -11.97 8.63 -10.23
N ASN A 364 -10.81 9.28 -10.17
CA ASN A 364 -10.65 10.66 -9.71
C ASN A 364 -11.40 11.67 -10.60
N LYS A 365 -11.42 11.46 -11.93
CA LYS A 365 -12.29 12.23 -12.84
C LYS A 365 -13.77 12.01 -12.49
N LYS A 366 -14.18 10.76 -12.28
CA LYS A 366 -15.58 10.41 -11.97
C LYS A 366 -16.05 10.90 -10.60
N TRP A 367 -15.18 10.93 -9.58
CA TRP A 367 -15.48 11.56 -8.29
C TRP A 367 -15.86 13.04 -8.45
N ARG A 368 -15.14 13.79 -9.29
CA ARG A 368 -15.47 15.19 -9.60
C ARG A 368 -16.80 15.35 -10.36
N GLU A 369 -17.23 14.31 -11.08
CA GLU A 369 -18.52 14.24 -11.75
C GLU A 369 -19.67 13.74 -10.83
N GLY A 370 -19.40 13.53 -9.53
CA GLY A 370 -20.39 13.09 -8.54
C GLY A 370 -20.67 11.58 -8.52
N PHE A 371 -19.89 10.78 -9.25
CA PHE A 371 -19.94 9.32 -9.17
C PHE A 371 -19.08 8.82 -8.03
N HIS A 372 -19.46 7.67 -7.46
CA HIS A 372 -18.68 6.98 -6.44
C HIS A 372 -18.52 5.51 -6.83
N VAL A 373 -17.39 4.89 -6.50
CA VAL A 373 -17.21 3.45 -6.69
C VAL A 373 -18.21 2.69 -5.81
N THR A 374 -18.95 1.77 -6.39
CA THR A 374 -19.98 0.98 -5.71
C THR A 374 -19.74 -0.51 -5.77
N SER A 375 -18.99 -0.99 -6.77
CA SER A 375 -18.56 -2.39 -6.84
C SER A 375 -17.24 -2.49 -7.59
N MET A 376 -16.41 -3.44 -7.19
CA MET A 376 -15.18 -3.80 -7.90
C MET A 376 -15.05 -5.32 -7.96
N ALA A 377 -14.39 -5.81 -9.00
CA ALA A 377 -14.03 -7.21 -9.14
C ALA A 377 -12.75 -7.35 -9.95
N THR A 378 -12.22 -8.56 -9.96
CA THR A 378 -11.10 -8.95 -10.81
C THR A 378 -11.48 -10.15 -11.64
N ALA A 379 -10.95 -10.25 -12.86
CA ALA A 379 -10.97 -11.46 -13.67
C ALA A 379 -9.56 -11.64 -14.26
N GLY A 380 -8.86 -12.71 -13.86
CA GLY A 380 -7.42 -12.83 -14.12
C GLY A 380 -6.64 -11.61 -13.61
N ASN A 381 -6.01 -10.87 -14.52
CA ASN A 381 -5.23 -9.66 -14.21
C ASN A 381 -6.00 -8.34 -14.45
N CYS A 382 -7.25 -8.41 -14.91
CA CYS A 382 -8.07 -7.24 -15.17
C CYS A 382 -8.87 -6.85 -13.92
N LEU A 383 -8.96 -5.56 -13.66
CA LEU A 383 -9.86 -4.97 -12.67
C LEU A 383 -11.08 -4.37 -13.36
N GLY A 384 -12.26 -4.70 -12.85
CA GLY A 384 -13.53 -4.06 -13.19
C GLY A 384 -13.94 -3.12 -12.06
N VAL A 385 -14.18 -1.85 -12.39
CA VAL A 385 -14.65 -0.84 -11.43
C VAL A 385 -15.98 -0.28 -11.91
N VAL A 386 -17.00 -0.38 -11.06
CA VAL A 386 -18.33 0.18 -11.28
C VAL A 386 -18.49 1.41 -10.40
N MET A 387 -18.94 2.51 -10.98
CA MET A 387 -19.23 3.74 -10.28
C MET A 387 -20.68 4.17 -10.50
N SER A 388 -21.32 4.71 -9.47
CA SER A 388 -22.72 5.13 -9.50
C SER A 388 -22.92 6.54 -8.95
N ARG A 389 -23.87 7.27 -9.52
CA ARG A 389 -24.43 8.49 -8.92
C ARG A 389 -25.51 8.13 -7.90
N ASN A 390 -25.72 9.03 -6.94
CA ASN A 390 -26.63 8.84 -5.81
C ASN A 390 -26.35 7.56 -4.99
N SER A 391 -25.06 7.24 -4.83
CA SER A 391 -24.58 6.06 -4.08
C SER A 391 -24.82 6.13 -2.57
N GLY A 392 -25.21 7.29 -2.04
CA GLY A 392 -25.26 7.53 -0.60
C GLY A 392 -23.91 7.83 0.04
N TYR A 393 -22.81 7.93 -0.72
CA TYR A 393 -21.48 8.33 -0.21
C TYR A 393 -21.21 9.82 -0.39
N SER A 394 -20.50 10.43 0.57
CA SER A 394 -20.05 11.83 0.52
C SER A 394 -18.62 11.96 0.02
N THR A 395 -17.75 11.03 0.43
CA THR A 395 -16.32 11.05 0.08
C THR A 395 -15.79 9.62 0.02
N GLN A 396 -14.80 9.40 -0.84
CA GLN A 396 -14.11 8.13 -1.00
C GLN A 396 -12.61 8.29 -1.02
N ALA A 397 -11.92 7.25 -0.58
CA ALA A 397 -10.49 7.09 -0.64
C ALA A 397 -10.15 5.69 -1.17
N VAL A 398 -8.94 5.53 -1.69
CA VAL A 398 -8.41 4.25 -2.13
C VAL A 398 -7.28 3.81 -1.20
N GLU A 399 -7.21 2.51 -0.92
CA GLU A 399 -6.00 1.87 -0.42
C GLU A 399 -5.55 0.79 -1.41
N LEU A 400 -4.36 0.97 -1.99
CA LEU A 400 -3.69 0.00 -2.86
C LEU A 400 -2.41 -0.49 -2.21
N ASP A 401 -2.19 -1.80 -2.26
CA ASP A 401 -0.95 -2.43 -1.81
C ASP A 401 -0.79 -3.79 -2.51
N PHE A 402 0.43 -4.31 -2.56
CA PHE A 402 0.70 -5.68 -3.02
C PHE A 402 0.29 -6.71 -1.96
N LEU A 403 0.06 -6.25 -0.73
CA LEU A 403 -0.41 -7.00 0.44
C LEU A 403 -1.72 -6.41 0.97
N TYR A 404 -2.17 -6.89 2.11
CA TYR A 404 -3.27 -6.24 2.84
C TYR A 404 -2.82 -4.92 3.49
N PRO A 405 -3.40 -3.75 3.12
CA PRO A 405 -2.95 -2.43 3.57
C PRO A 405 -3.46 -2.09 4.98
N SER A 406 -3.01 -2.84 5.99
CA SER A 406 -3.50 -2.69 7.37
C SER A 406 -3.31 -1.27 7.91
N GLU A 407 -2.13 -0.66 7.76
CA GLU A 407 -1.86 0.70 8.28
C GLU A 407 -2.82 1.73 7.68
N GLY A 408 -2.99 1.72 6.35
CA GLY A 408 -3.88 2.66 5.65
C GLY A 408 -5.34 2.49 6.06
N ILE A 409 -5.83 1.25 6.13
CA ILE A 409 -7.21 0.96 6.55
C ILE A 409 -7.50 1.49 7.97
N HIS A 410 -6.60 1.27 8.94
CA HIS A 410 -6.82 1.73 10.32
C HIS A 410 -6.82 3.26 10.42
N ARG A 411 -5.89 3.96 9.74
CA ARG A 411 -5.87 5.43 9.72
C ARG A 411 -7.12 6.03 9.07
N ARG A 412 -7.65 5.35 8.05
CA ARG A 412 -8.92 5.74 7.40
C ARG A 412 -10.12 5.49 8.34
N TRP A 413 -10.11 4.40 9.10
CA TRP A 413 -11.16 4.13 10.09
C TRP A 413 -11.24 5.19 11.18
N GLU A 414 -10.10 5.67 11.67
CA GLU A 414 -9.98 6.78 12.64
C GLU A 414 -10.58 8.08 12.12
N THR A 415 -10.62 8.27 10.80
CA THR A 415 -11.17 9.45 10.12
C THR A 415 -12.59 9.23 9.59
N GLY A 416 -13.27 8.14 10.01
CA GLY A 416 -14.67 7.86 9.71
C GLY A 416 -14.92 7.13 8.39
N TYR A 417 -13.90 6.81 7.61
CA TYR A 417 -14.04 5.99 6.42
C TYR A 417 -14.34 4.54 6.79
N ARG A 418 -15.04 3.80 5.92
CA ARG A 418 -15.26 2.35 6.04
C ARG A 418 -15.08 1.69 4.69
N ILE A 419 -14.56 0.47 4.66
CA ILE A 419 -14.41 -0.32 3.43
C ILE A 419 -15.79 -0.60 2.85
N THR A 420 -15.98 -0.26 1.58
CA THR A 420 -17.26 -0.43 0.86
C THR A 420 -17.13 -1.26 -0.40
N SER A 421 -15.92 -1.41 -0.94
CA SER A 421 -15.66 -2.29 -2.07
C SER A 421 -14.22 -2.81 -2.02
N THR A 422 -14.05 -4.08 -2.38
CA THR A 422 -12.76 -4.75 -2.35
C THR A 422 -12.56 -5.56 -3.62
N ALA A 423 -11.35 -5.53 -4.16
CA ALA A 423 -10.93 -6.35 -5.29
C ALA A 423 -9.47 -6.73 -5.07
N ALA A 424 -9.06 -7.93 -5.49
CA ALA A 424 -7.68 -8.36 -5.34
C ALA A 424 -7.27 -9.22 -6.53
N THR A 425 -6.19 -8.82 -7.19
CA THR A 425 -5.50 -9.65 -8.17
C THR A 425 -4.46 -10.52 -7.45
N PRO A 426 -3.75 -11.42 -8.15
CA PRO A 426 -2.56 -12.09 -7.58
C PRO A 426 -1.44 -11.13 -7.18
N ASP A 427 -1.46 -9.90 -7.69
CA ASP A 427 -0.37 -8.93 -7.55
C ASP A 427 -0.73 -7.71 -6.70
N GLN A 428 -2.02 -7.33 -6.60
CA GLN A 428 -2.42 -6.10 -5.92
C GLN A 428 -3.81 -6.26 -5.30
N ALA A 429 -3.92 -5.81 -4.05
CA ALA A 429 -5.19 -5.64 -3.38
C ALA A 429 -5.64 -4.17 -3.48
N ALA A 430 -6.93 -3.97 -3.76
CA ALA A 430 -7.56 -2.68 -3.92
C ALA A 430 -8.79 -2.56 -3.03
N PHE A 431 -8.79 -1.52 -2.21
CA PHE A 431 -9.88 -1.20 -1.30
C PHE A 431 -10.39 0.19 -1.61
N ILE A 432 -11.71 0.31 -1.72
CA ILE A 432 -12.37 1.61 -1.63
C ILE A 432 -12.95 1.74 -0.24
N LEU A 433 -12.65 2.87 0.38
CA LEU A 433 -13.26 3.26 1.64
C LEU A 433 -14.12 4.49 1.41
N SER A 434 -15.31 4.50 1.97
CA SER A 434 -16.28 5.59 1.83
C SER A 434 -16.70 6.16 3.18
N ILE A 435 -17.07 7.43 3.19
CA ILE A 435 -17.90 8.03 4.23
C ILE A 435 -19.34 8.09 3.70
N PRO A 436 -20.33 7.54 4.41
CA PRO A 436 -21.73 7.65 4.01
C PRO A 436 -22.29 9.06 4.31
N LYS A 437 -23.19 9.56 3.44
CA LYS A 437 -23.89 10.85 3.62
C LYS A 437 -24.78 10.85 4.87
N ARG A 438 -25.32 9.69 5.23
CA ARG A 438 -26.10 9.48 6.45
C ARG A 438 -25.27 8.63 7.40
N LYS A 439 -25.05 9.13 8.61
CA LYS A 439 -24.32 8.41 9.64
C LYS A 439 -25.07 7.10 9.96
N PRO A 440 -24.44 5.93 9.84
CA PRO A 440 -25.10 4.68 10.17
C PRO A 440 -25.32 4.60 11.68
N MET A 441 -26.29 3.79 12.10
CA MET A 441 -26.56 3.59 13.53
C MET A 441 -25.42 2.86 14.24
N ASP A 442 -24.76 1.95 13.52
CA ASP A 442 -23.59 1.22 13.98
C ASP A 442 -22.46 1.41 12.96
N GLU A 443 -21.31 1.86 13.45
CA GLU A 443 -20.11 2.11 12.65
C GLU A 443 -19.08 0.98 12.78
N THR A 444 -19.42 -0.10 13.48
CA THR A 444 -18.52 -1.23 13.68
C THR A 444 -18.25 -1.91 12.34
N GLN A 445 -16.97 -2.02 12.01
CA GLN A 445 -16.50 -2.78 10.85
C GLN A 445 -15.29 -3.61 11.27
N GLU A 446 -15.27 -4.86 10.85
CA GLU A 446 -14.17 -5.77 11.09
C GLU A 446 -13.71 -6.40 9.78
N THR A 447 -12.42 -6.71 9.68
CA THR A 447 -11.86 -7.47 8.58
C THR A 447 -11.26 -8.77 9.05
N LEU A 448 -11.38 -9.81 8.23
CA LEU A 448 -10.82 -11.12 8.50
C LEU A 448 -10.16 -11.66 7.24
N ARG A 449 -8.94 -12.19 7.42
CA ARG A 449 -8.17 -12.86 6.37
C ARG A 449 -8.04 -14.34 6.69
N THR A 450 -8.47 -15.21 5.79
CA THR A 450 -8.44 -16.67 5.98
C THR A 450 -8.03 -17.38 4.69
N SER A 451 -7.24 -18.46 4.81
CA SER A 451 -6.84 -19.25 3.65
C SER A 451 -8.02 -20.01 3.01
N ALA A 452 -9.01 -20.40 3.82
CA ALA A 452 -10.28 -20.98 3.35
C ALA A 452 -11.43 -19.98 3.51
N PHE A 453 -12.57 -20.25 2.87
CA PHE A 453 -13.77 -19.44 3.06
C PHE A 453 -14.18 -19.42 4.54
N PRO A 454 -14.51 -18.27 5.15
CA PRO A 454 -14.60 -18.09 6.60
C PRO A 454 -15.90 -18.64 7.25
N SER A 455 -16.34 -19.84 6.88
CA SER A 455 -17.66 -20.38 7.27
C SER A 455 -17.91 -20.49 8.78
N SER A 456 -16.89 -20.89 9.57
CA SER A 456 -16.99 -20.94 11.04
C SER A 456 -17.14 -19.54 11.64
N HIS A 457 -16.28 -18.61 11.20
CA HIS A 457 -16.26 -17.24 11.68
C HIS A 457 -17.55 -16.50 11.35
N VAL A 458 -18.15 -16.73 10.18
CA VAL A 458 -19.44 -16.11 9.81
C VAL A 458 -20.50 -16.35 10.88
N LYS A 459 -20.60 -17.58 11.40
CA LYS A 459 -21.57 -17.92 12.45
C LYS A 459 -21.28 -17.18 13.76
N GLU A 460 -20.01 -17.07 14.15
CA GLU A 460 -19.59 -16.30 15.33
C GLU A 460 -19.88 -14.80 15.18
N LYS A 461 -19.69 -14.25 13.98
CA LYS A 461 -19.95 -12.84 13.67
C LYS A 461 -21.44 -12.53 13.69
N TRP A 462 -22.29 -13.43 13.19
CA TRP A 462 -23.75 -13.25 13.26
C TRP A 462 -24.28 -13.11 14.69
N VAL A 463 -23.70 -13.83 15.67
CA VAL A 463 -24.07 -13.68 17.11
C VAL A 463 -23.81 -12.26 17.62
N LYS A 464 -22.86 -11.54 17.00
CA LYS A 464 -22.50 -10.15 17.31
C LYS A 464 -23.18 -9.12 16.40
N ASN A 465 -24.16 -9.54 15.59
CA ASN A 465 -24.81 -8.72 14.55
C ASN A 465 -23.83 -8.15 13.51
N LEU A 466 -22.72 -8.87 13.27
CA LEU A 466 -21.74 -8.57 12.24
C LEU A 466 -22.02 -9.43 11.01
N TYR A 467 -22.28 -8.80 9.88
CA TYR A 467 -22.67 -9.46 8.63
C TYR A 467 -21.67 -9.15 7.52
N ILE A 468 -21.41 -10.13 6.65
CA ILE A 468 -20.53 -9.90 5.50
C ILE A 468 -21.13 -8.79 4.63
N SER A 469 -20.36 -7.74 4.37
CA SER A 469 -20.73 -6.62 3.50
C SER A 469 -19.91 -6.59 2.22
N SER A 470 -18.71 -7.15 2.23
CA SER A 470 -17.85 -7.27 1.06
C SER A 470 -16.90 -8.45 1.26
N ILE A 471 -16.58 -9.15 0.17
CA ILE A 471 -15.62 -10.25 0.19
C ILE A 471 -14.87 -10.29 -1.13
N CYS A 472 -13.58 -10.60 -1.08
CA CYS A 472 -12.78 -10.93 -2.26
C CYS A 472 -11.74 -12.02 -1.92
N TYR A 473 -11.10 -12.55 -2.95
CA TYR A 473 -10.02 -13.53 -2.81
C TYR A 473 -8.81 -13.03 -3.62
N GLY A 474 -7.64 -13.02 -3.01
CA GLY A 474 -6.42 -12.61 -3.68
C GLY A 474 -5.24 -12.48 -2.73
N ARG A 475 -4.13 -11.94 -3.22
CA ARG A 475 -2.90 -11.89 -2.43
C ARG A 475 -3.04 -10.93 -1.25
N SER A 476 -2.67 -11.41 -0.06
CA SER A 476 -2.79 -10.61 1.18
C SER A 476 -1.61 -10.74 2.14
N VAL A 477 -0.64 -11.61 1.81
CA VAL A 477 0.58 -11.87 2.58
C VAL A 477 1.79 -11.92 1.63
N CYS A 478 2.93 -11.47 2.15
CA CYS A 478 4.21 -11.38 1.44
C CYS A 478 4.69 -12.75 1.03
#